data_AF-A0A6L6EWJ4-F1
#
_entry.id   AF-A0A6L6EWJ4-F1
#
_cell.length_a   1.000
_cell.length_b   1.000
_cell.length_c   1.000
_cell.angle_alpha   90.00
_cell.angle_beta   90.00
_cell.angle_gamma   90.00
#
_symmetry.space_group_name_H-M   'P 1'
#
loop_
_entity.id
_entity.type
_entity.pdbx_description
1 polymer ?
#
loop_
_entity_poly.entity_id
_entity_poly.type
_entity_poly.pdbx_seq_one_letter_code
_entity_poly.pdbx_strand_id
1 'polypeptide(L)'
;PHDLELSAAQVAEISQADLVLYVKGFQPAVDEAVAQQAADRSIDVTAGLQLLDGPEGADPHVWLDPANMSKIGSVIAARLSAIEPEKATSFTTNSTALTASMNALSSEFTQGLATCKAKTLVVSHSAFAYLAKAFGFTQVGISGLNPEAEPSPARMRDVAEVMKANDVSTIYYETLVDPKVAQTIADETGASAVMLDPLEGLAFDSTGDYVSVMKTNLETLKKGQQCL
;
A
#
# COMPACT_ATOMS: atom_id res chain seq x y z
N PRO A 1 -2.30 2.66 10.68
CA PRO A 1 -3.60 1.97 10.46
C PRO A 1 -3.60 0.49 10.88
N HIS A 2 -2.45 -0.18 10.75
CA HIS A 2 -2.19 -1.54 11.25
C HIS A 2 -2.66 -1.78 12.69
N ASP A 3 -2.30 -0.91 13.62
CA ASP A 3 -2.64 -1.02 15.05
C ASP A 3 -4.00 -0.37 15.41
N LEU A 4 -4.94 -0.37 14.46
CA LEU A 4 -6.29 0.16 14.71
C LEU A 4 -6.99 -0.67 15.79
N GLU A 5 -7.37 0.01 16.87
CA GLU A 5 -8.31 -0.51 17.86
C GLU A 5 -9.75 -0.10 17.50
N LEU A 6 -10.69 -1.03 17.65
CA LEU A 6 -12.11 -0.78 17.39
C LEU A 6 -12.85 -0.43 18.69
N SER A 7 -13.55 0.70 18.67
CA SER A 7 -14.54 1.02 19.70
C SER A 7 -15.77 0.10 19.60
N ALA A 8 -16.54 -0.01 20.69
CA ALA A 8 -17.80 -0.76 20.69
C ALA A 8 -18.79 -0.27 19.62
N ALA A 9 -18.77 1.02 19.30
CA ALA A 9 -19.59 1.59 18.23
C ALA A 9 -19.17 1.07 16.85
N GLN A 10 -17.87 1.03 16.55
CA GLN A 10 -17.36 0.50 15.28
C GLN A 10 -17.62 -1.01 15.13
N VAL A 11 -17.51 -1.78 16.22
CA VAL A 11 -17.90 -3.20 16.20
C VAL A 11 -19.39 -3.36 15.89
N ALA A 12 -20.24 -2.50 16.46
CA ALA A 12 -21.67 -2.50 16.15
C ALA A 12 -21.95 -2.13 14.68
N GLU A 13 -21.20 -1.19 14.10
CA GLU A 13 -21.28 -0.86 12.66
C GLU A 13 -20.94 -2.08 11.78
N ILE A 14 -19.84 -2.79 12.09
CA ILE A 14 -19.48 -4.04 11.39
C ILE A 14 -20.58 -5.11 11.55
N SER A 15 -21.21 -5.20 12.73
CA SER A 15 -22.32 -6.12 12.99
C SER A 15 -23.59 -5.79 12.18
N GLN A 16 -23.81 -4.52 11.85
CA GLN A 16 -25.03 -4.05 11.19
C GLN A 16 -24.88 -3.90 9.67
N ALA A 17 -23.65 -3.86 9.16
CA ALA A 17 -23.38 -3.70 7.74
C ALA A 17 -23.92 -4.87 6.90
N ASP A 18 -24.58 -4.58 5.79
CA ASP A 18 -25.05 -5.60 4.83
C ASP A 18 -23.90 -6.36 4.16
N LEU A 19 -22.75 -5.70 4.02
CA LEU A 19 -21.51 -6.27 3.49
C LEU A 19 -20.30 -5.58 4.13
N VAL A 20 -19.32 -6.37 4.58
CA VAL A 20 -18.04 -5.86 5.05
C VAL A 20 -16.94 -6.21 4.06
N LEU A 21 -16.20 -5.21 3.59
CA LEU A 21 -14.99 -5.38 2.77
C LEU A 21 -13.79 -5.12 3.66
N TYR A 22 -12.82 -6.03 3.68
CA TYR A 22 -11.62 -5.87 4.47
C TYR A 22 -10.40 -6.52 3.79
N VAL A 23 -9.21 -6.10 4.20
CA VAL A 23 -7.95 -6.74 3.83
C VAL A 23 -7.55 -7.62 5.00
N LYS A 24 -7.63 -8.94 4.82
CA LYS A 24 -7.28 -9.88 5.89
C LYS A 24 -5.79 -9.78 6.23
N GLY A 25 -5.47 -9.80 7.52
CA GLY A 25 -4.10 -9.71 8.02
C GLY A 25 -3.54 -8.29 8.07
N PHE A 26 -4.31 -7.27 7.69
CA PHE A 26 -3.89 -5.87 7.78
C PHE A 26 -4.22 -5.24 9.14
N GLN A 27 -5.42 -5.50 9.66
CA GLN A 27 -5.90 -4.90 10.91
C GLN A 27 -6.47 -6.00 11.82
N PRO A 28 -5.71 -6.49 12.81
CA PRO A 28 -6.12 -7.62 13.65
C PRO A 28 -7.49 -7.43 14.33
N ALA A 29 -7.79 -6.23 14.83
CA ALA A 29 -9.09 -5.95 15.44
C ALA A 29 -10.26 -6.02 14.43
N VAL A 30 -10.03 -5.62 13.18
CA VAL A 30 -11.03 -5.75 12.10
C VAL A 30 -11.22 -7.21 11.73
N ASP A 31 -10.14 -7.97 11.60
CA ASP A 31 -10.18 -9.41 11.33
C ASP A 31 -11.00 -10.15 12.41
N GLU A 32 -10.76 -9.86 13.68
CA GLU A 32 -11.50 -10.45 14.81
C GLU A 32 -12.98 -10.05 14.78
N ALA A 33 -13.28 -8.75 14.62
CA ALA A 33 -14.65 -8.27 14.58
C ALA A 33 -15.43 -8.84 13.39
N VAL A 34 -14.81 -8.95 12.21
CA VAL A 34 -15.42 -9.58 11.03
C VAL A 34 -15.70 -11.06 11.30
N ALA A 35 -14.75 -11.79 11.89
CA ALA A 35 -14.94 -13.21 12.20
C ALA A 35 -16.08 -13.45 13.21
N GLN A 36 -16.26 -12.55 14.17
CA GLN A 36 -17.29 -12.69 15.20
C GLN A 36 -18.67 -12.19 14.77
N GLN A 37 -18.71 -11.09 14.01
CA GLN A 37 -19.96 -10.37 13.76
C GLN A 37 -20.48 -10.56 12.33
N ALA A 38 -19.61 -10.80 11.35
CA ALA A 38 -19.89 -10.64 9.91
C ALA A 38 -19.35 -11.75 9.01
N ALA A 39 -19.04 -12.93 9.56
CA ALA A 39 -18.34 -14.00 8.83
C ALA A 39 -19.10 -14.48 7.56
N ASP A 40 -20.43 -14.43 7.56
CA ASP A 40 -21.30 -14.84 6.46
C ASP A 40 -21.56 -13.74 5.40
N ARG A 41 -21.21 -12.49 5.73
CA ARG A 41 -21.46 -11.30 4.90
C ARG A 41 -20.23 -10.39 4.78
N SER A 42 -19.05 -10.98 4.79
CA SER A 42 -17.78 -10.29 4.57
C SER A 42 -17.04 -10.81 3.34
N ILE A 43 -16.14 -9.98 2.81
CA ILE A 43 -15.20 -10.35 1.77
C ILE A 43 -13.81 -9.92 2.21
N ASP A 44 -12.88 -10.87 2.29
CA ASP A 44 -11.46 -10.56 2.17
C ASP A 44 -11.19 -10.18 0.71
N VAL A 45 -10.98 -8.90 0.46
CA VAL A 45 -10.81 -8.38 -0.91
C VAL A 45 -9.55 -8.89 -1.59
N THR A 46 -8.62 -9.47 -0.81
CA THR A 46 -7.40 -10.09 -1.32
C THR A 46 -7.59 -11.54 -1.75
N ALA A 47 -8.77 -12.12 -1.50
CA ALA A 47 -9.06 -13.51 -1.86
C ALA A 47 -8.92 -13.73 -3.37
N GLY A 48 -7.93 -14.54 -3.76
CA GLY A 48 -7.59 -14.83 -5.16
C GLY A 48 -6.41 -14.03 -5.72
N LEU A 49 -5.81 -13.14 -4.93
CA LEU A 49 -4.50 -12.57 -5.23
C LEU A 49 -3.38 -13.54 -4.84
N GLN A 50 -2.28 -13.51 -5.58
CA GLN A 50 -1.04 -14.13 -5.13
C GLN A 50 -0.37 -13.16 -4.15
N LEU A 51 -0.42 -13.47 -2.86
CA LEU A 51 0.19 -12.65 -1.85
C LEU A 51 1.72 -12.82 -1.85
N LEU A 52 2.43 -11.74 -1.53
CA LEU A 52 3.87 -11.77 -1.28
C LEU A 52 4.10 -12.14 0.19
N ASP A 53 5.20 -12.83 0.44
CA ASP A 53 5.66 -13.07 1.80
C ASP A 53 6.33 -11.81 2.34
N GLY A 54 5.94 -11.44 3.56
CA GLY A 54 6.61 -10.45 4.40
C GLY A 54 7.26 -11.10 5.62
N PRO A 55 8.00 -10.32 6.44
CA PRO A 55 8.70 -10.82 7.62
C PRO A 55 7.78 -11.48 8.69
N GLU A 56 6.50 -11.08 8.73
CA GLU A 56 5.54 -11.46 9.78
C GLU A 56 4.35 -12.26 9.24
N GLY A 57 4.41 -12.71 7.99
CA GLY A 57 3.31 -13.38 7.30
C GLY A 57 3.13 -12.84 5.89
N ALA A 58 1.96 -13.03 5.29
CA ALA A 58 1.66 -12.42 4.01
C ALA A 58 1.65 -10.88 4.11
N ASP A 59 2.27 -10.21 3.15
CA ASP A 59 2.28 -8.74 3.07
C ASP A 59 0.88 -8.23 2.69
N PRO A 60 0.23 -7.39 3.51
CA PRO A 60 -1.13 -6.93 3.26
C PRO A 60 -1.24 -5.81 2.21
N HIS A 61 -0.14 -5.16 1.82
CA HIS A 61 -0.13 -3.90 1.04
C HIS A 61 -0.37 -4.09 -0.47
N VAL A 62 -1.32 -4.98 -0.81
CA VAL A 62 -1.63 -5.41 -2.18
C VAL A 62 -2.07 -4.26 -3.08
N TRP A 63 -2.65 -3.20 -2.51
CA TRP A 63 -3.25 -2.09 -3.24
C TRP A 63 -2.23 -1.19 -3.91
N LEU A 64 -0.95 -1.23 -3.51
CA LEU A 64 0.10 -0.43 -4.14
C LEU A 64 0.52 -0.93 -5.53
N ASP A 65 -0.02 -2.08 -5.98
CA ASP A 65 -0.01 -2.51 -7.38
C ASP A 65 -1.38 -2.22 -8.04
N PRO A 66 -1.46 -1.28 -9.02
CA PRO A 66 -2.71 -0.99 -9.73
C PRO A 66 -3.35 -2.23 -10.38
N ALA A 67 -2.57 -3.23 -10.80
CA ALA A 67 -3.12 -4.47 -11.36
C ALA A 67 -3.90 -5.30 -10.33
N ASN A 68 -3.52 -5.24 -9.05
CA ASN A 68 -4.28 -5.86 -7.97
C ASN A 68 -5.58 -5.11 -7.72
N MET A 69 -5.59 -3.78 -7.81
CA MET A 69 -6.81 -2.98 -7.65
C MET A 69 -7.87 -3.29 -8.71
N SER A 70 -7.48 -3.60 -9.96
CA SER A 70 -8.40 -4.11 -10.99
C SER A 70 -9.07 -5.43 -10.58
N LYS A 71 -8.29 -6.35 -10.00
CA LYS A 71 -8.78 -7.66 -9.55
C LYS A 71 -9.70 -7.52 -8.33
N ILE A 72 -9.29 -6.73 -7.35
CA ILE A 72 -10.07 -6.38 -6.17
C ILE A 72 -11.43 -5.80 -6.58
N GLY A 73 -11.43 -4.82 -7.49
CA GLY A 73 -12.65 -4.22 -8.03
C GLY A 73 -13.58 -5.23 -8.68
N SER A 74 -13.03 -6.20 -9.41
CA SER A 74 -13.80 -7.26 -10.05
C SER A 74 -14.43 -8.22 -9.03
N VAL A 75 -13.71 -8.58 -7.96
CA VAL A 75 -14.24 -9.40 -6.86
C VAL A 75 -15.38 -8.67 -6.14
N ILE A 76 -15.19 -7.39 -5.82
CA ILE A 76 -16.22 -6.57 -5.17
C ILE A 76 -17.46 -6.45 -6.06
N ALA A 77 -17.29 -6.13 -7.35
CA ALA A 77 -18.40 -5.99 -8.28
C ALA A 77 -19.18 -7.30 -8.46
N ALA A 78 -18.49 -8.44 -8.51
CA ALA A 78 -19.14 -9.75 -8.58
C ALA A 78 -19.98 -10.04 -7.32
N ARG A 79 -19.45 -9.75 -6.13
CA ARG A 79 -20.20 -9.96 -4.88
C ARG A 79 -21.38 -9.01 -4.75
N LEU A 80 -21.20 -7.72 -5.05
CA LEU A 80 -22.28 -6.74 -5.04
C LEU A 80 -23.39 -7.13 -6.03
N SER A 81 -23.03 -7.63 -7.21
CA SER A 81 -24.00 -8.14 -8.20
C SER A 81 -24.77 -9.36 -7.71
N ALA A 82 -24.18 -10.21 -6.86
CA ALA A 82 -24.86 -11.33 -6.26
C ALA A 82 -25.83 -10.92 -5.12
N ILE A 83 -25.50 -9.83 -4.41
CA ILE A 83 -26.33 -9.27 -3.33
C ILE A 83 -27.49 -8.44 -3.90
N GLU A 84 -27.22 -7.63 -4.93
CA GLU A 84 -28.19 -6.74 -5.59
C GLU A 84 -28.23 -7.01 -7.11
N PRO A 85 -28.89 -8.10 -7.56
CA PRO A 85 -28.93 -8.50 -8.97
C PRO A 85 -29.50 -7.43 -9.91
N GLU A 86 -30.41 -6.59 -9.43
CA GLU A 86 -31.01 -5.50 -10.19
C GLU A 86 -29.99 -4.37 -10.52
N LYS A 87 -28.89 -4.28 -9.76
CA LYS A 87 -27.79 -3.31 -10.00
C LYS A 87 -26.55 -3.94 -10.64
N ALA A 88 -26.58 -5.23 -10.96
CA ALA A 88 -25.42 -5.98 -11.49
C ALA A 88 -24.76 -5.32 -12.71
N THR A 89 -25.56 -4.79 -13.65
CA THR A 89 -25.04 -4.08 -14.84
C THR A 89 -24.23 -2.84 -14.44
N SER A 90 -24.69 -2.09 -13.43
CA SER A 90 -24.00 -0.90 -12.92
C SER A 90 -22.67 -1.28 -12.26
N PHE A 91 -22.65 -2.30 -11.42
CA PHE A 91 -21.39 -2.77 -10.79
C PHE A 91 -20.38 -3.26 -11.83
N THR A 92 -20.84 -4.01 -12.83
CA THR A 92 -19.98 -4.50 -13.92
C THR A 92 -19.41 -3.34 -14.76
N THR A 93 -20.24 -2.34 -15.04
CA THR A 93 -19.82 -1.12 -15.77
C THR A 93 -18.76 -0.35 -14.97
N ASN A 94 -19.01 -0.15 -13.67
CA ASN A 94 -18.07 0.54 -12.77
C ASN A 94 -16.75 -0.22 -12.61
N SER A 95 -16.79 -1.55 -12.49
CA SER A 95 -15.58 -2.39 -12.44
C SER A 95 -14.76 -2.32 -13.72
N THR A 96 -15.43 -2.24 -14.88
CA THR A 96 -14.78 -2.07 -16.17
C THR A 96 -14.08 -0.71 -16.26
N ALA A 97 -14.76 0.36 -15.81
CA ALA A 97 -14.18 1.70 -15.75
C ALA A 97 -12.98 1.78 -14.79
N LEU A 98 -13.09 1.16 -13.60
CA LEU A 98 -11.99 1.04 -12.65
C LEU A 98 -10.80 0.32 -13.27
N THR A 99 -11.03 -0.83 -13.92
CA THR A 99 -9.97 -1.60 -14.59
C THR A 99 -9.26 -0.77 -15.66
N ALA A 100 -10.01 0.00 -16.46
CA ALA A 100 -9.42 0.90 -17.45
C ALA A 100 -8.55 1.99 -16.80
N SER A 101 -9.01 2.57 -15.69
CA SER A 101 -8.25 3.57 -14.91
C SER A 101 -6.95 2.97 -14.33
N MET A 102 -7.01 1.79 -13.74
CA MET A 102 -5.84 1.11 -13.19
C MET A 102 -4.84 0.66 -14.25
N ASN A 103 -5.30 0.24 -15.43
CA ASN A 103 -4.43 -0.08 -16.56
C ASN A 103 -3.71 1.18 -17.08
N ALA A 104 -4.42 2.31 -17.15
CA ALA A 104 -3.80 3.59 -17.51
C ALA A 104 -2.72 3.99 -16.49
N LEU A 105 -3.04 3.90 -15.20
CA LEU A 105 -2.11 4.19 -14.11
C LEU A 105 -0.87 3.27 -14.15
N SER A 106 -1.07 1.95 -14.32
CA SER A 106 0.03 0.98 -14.46
C SER A 106 0.93 1.30 -15.66
N SER A 107 0.33 1.73 -16.79
CA SER A 107 1.07 2.15 -17.97
C SER A 107 1.89 3.43 -17.73
N GLU A 108 1.33 4.42 -17.03
CA GLU A 108 2.04 5.64 -16.62
C GLU A 108 3.23 5.31 -15.72
N PHE A 109 3.06 4.41 -14.74
CA PHE A 109 4.16 3.95 -13.89
C PHE A 109 5.23 3.21 -14.70
N THR A 110 4.83 2.26 -15.55
CA THR A 110 5.76 1.47 -16.37
C THR A 110 6.61 2.38 -17.25
N GLN A 111 5.99 3.36 -17.91
CA GLN A 111 6.69 4.31 -18.77
C GLN A 111 7.55 5.29 -17.97
N GLY A 112 6.99 5.89 -16.92
CA GLY A 112 7.66 6.88 -16.10
C GLY A 112 8.86 6.32 -15.33
N LEU A 113 8.86 5.02 -15.04
CA LEU A 113 9.91 4.37 -14.26
C LEU A 113 10.89 3.53 -15.09
N ALA A 114 10.69 3.45 -16.41
CA ALA A 114 11.51 2.62 -17.30
C ALA A 114 13.00 3.03 -17.31
N THR A 115 13.28 4.33 -17.15
CA THR A 115 14.62 4.92 -17.27
C THR A 115 15.33 5.11 -15.92
N CYS A 116 14.72 4.69 -14.81
CA CYS A 116 15.29 4.90 -13.49
C CYS A 116 16.61 4.15 -13.29
N LYS A 117 17.64 4.90 -12.88
CA LYS A 117 18.96 4.36 -12.58
C LYS A 117 18.96 3.56 -11.28
N ALA A 118 18.37 4.10 -10.21
CA ALA A 118 18.31 3.40 -8.93
C ALA A 118 17.21 2.33 -8.98
N LYS A 119 17.60 1.08 -8.66
CA LYS A 119 16.66 -0.05 -8.58
C LYS A 119 16.30 -0.44 -7.15
N THR A 120 17.02 0.07 -6.16
CA THR A 120 16.74 -0.17 -4.75
C THR A 120 15.81 0.92 -4.22
N LEU A 121 14.70 0.54 -3.60
CA LEU A 121 13.70 1.43 -3.03
C LEU A 121 13.80 1.37 -1.50
N VAL A 122 14.42 2.37 -0.89
CA VAL A 122 14.60 2.43 0.57
C VAL A 122 13.44 3.18 1.21
N VAL A 123 12.71 2.53 2.11
CA VAL A 123 11.44 3.00 2.69
C VAL A 123 11.44 2.89 4.21
N SER A 124 10.66 3.72 4.90
CA SER A 124 10.53 3.70 6.37
C SER A 124 10.01 2.36 6.87
N HIS A 125 8.87 1.90 6.35
CA HIS A 125 8.34 0.55 6.59
C HIS A 125 8.10 -0.18 5.28
N SER A 126 7.97 -1.50 5.36
CA SER A 126 8.02 -2.38 4.21
C SER A 126 6.69 -2.48 3.44
N ALA A 127 6.00 -1.37 3.16
CA ALA A 127 4.68 -1.38 2.49
C ALA A 127 4.71 -1.52 0.96
N PHE A 128 5.80 -1.17 0.30
CA PHE A 128 5.84 -1.01 -1.16
C PHE A 128 6.28 -2.26 -1.93
N ALA A 129 6.23 -3.45 -1.33
CA ALA A 129 6.75 -4.67 -1.95
C ALA A 129 6.03 -5.01 -3.27
N TYR A 130 4.70 -4.83 -3.31
CA TYR A 130 3.90 -5.05 -4.52
C TYR A 130 4.22 -4.05 -5.63
N LEU A 131 4.36 -2.76 -5.28
CA LEU A 131 4.80 -1.71 -6.21
C LEU A 131 6.20 -2.01 -6.73
N ALA A 132 7.13 -2.37 -5.84
CA ALA A 132 8.49 -2.68 -6.19
C ALA A 132 8.55 -3.88 -7.16
N LYS A 133 7.80 -4.95 -6.88
CA LYS A 133 7.68 -6.11 -7.78
C LYS A 133 7.10 -5.72 -9.13
N ALA A 134 6.03 -4.92 -9.15
CA ALA A 134 5.34 -4.54 -10.39
C ALA A 134 6.22 -3.70 -11.33
N PHE A 135 7.09 -2.85 -10.77
CA PHE A 135 7.86 -1.87 -11.56
C PHE A 135 9.39 -2.08 -11.52
N GLY A 136 9.84 -3.27 -11.07
CA GLY A 136 11.23 -3.70 -11.19
C GLY A 136 12.18 -3.06 -10.19
N PHE A 137 11.71 -2.78 -8.97
CA PHE A 137 12.53 -2.35 -7.84
C PHE A 137 12.75 -3.47 -6.83
N THR A 138 13.80 -3.33 -6.02
CA THR A 138 14.04 -4.11 -4.81
C THR A 138 13.80 -3.24 -3.59
N GLN A 139 12.79 -3.57 -2.79
CA GLN A 139 12.50 -2.84 -1.56
C GLN A 139 13.51 -3.15 -0.45
N VAL A 140 13.90 -2.12 0.30
CA VAL A 140 14.65 -2.24 1.55
C VAL A 140 13.95 -1.37 2.60
N GLY A 141 13.18 -1.99 3.49
CA GLY A 141 12.52 -1.29 4.59
C GLY A 141 13.46 -1.06 5.77
N ILE A 142 13.38 0.11 6.40
CA ILE A 142 14.08 0.36 7.67
C ILE A 142 13.42 -0.46 8.78
N SER A 143 12.09 -0.42 8.85
CA SER A 143 11.22 -1.24 9.70
C SER A 143 10.51 -2.34 8.87
N GLY A 144 9.90 -3.29 9.59
CA GLY A 144 9.14 -4.41 9.03
C GLY A 144 7.80 -3.98 8.44
N LEU A 145 6.77 -4.81 8.58
CA LEU A 145 5.41 -4.46 8.13
C LEU A 145 4.72 -3.50 9.10
N ASN A 146 5.04 -3.57 10.40
CA ASN A 146 4.58 -2.59 11.37
C ASN A 146 5.42 -1.30 11.27
N PRO A 147 4.80 -0.15 10.92
CA PRO A 147 5.50 1.12 10.82
C PRO A 147 5.86 1.78 12.16
N GLU A 148 5.18 1.42 13.26
CA GLU A 148 5.46 1.94 14.61
C GLU A 148 6.67 1.26 15.28
N ALA A 149 7.14 0.14 14.72
CA ALA A 149 8.31 -0.56 15.23
C ALA A 149 9.59 0.26 14.97
N GLU A 150 10.22 0.74 16.05
CA GLU A 150 11.50 1.44 15.94
C GLU A 150 12.62 0.49 15.47
N PRO A 151 13.42 0.88 14.46
CA PRO A 151 14.55 0.06 14.01
C PRO A 151 15.69 0.09 15.02
N SER A 152 16.43 -1.02 15.11
CA SER A 152 17.66 -1.04 15.90
C SER A 152 18.76 -0.17 15.26
N PRO A 153 19.73 0.35 16.04
CA PRO A 153 20.90 1.04 15.49
C PRO A 153 21.72 0.18 14.52
N ALA A 154 21.72 -1.14 14.68
CA ALA A 154 22.36 -2.04 13.73
C ALA A 154 21.62 -2.02 12.38
N ARG A 155 20.28 -2.07 12.40
CA ARG A 155 19.47 -2.01 11.20
C ARG A 155 19.65 -0.68 10.44
N MET A 156 19.72 0.45 11.15
CA MET A 156 19.97 1.75 10.52
C MET A 156 21.33 1.77 9.80
N ARG A 157 22.38 1.20 10.40
CA ARG A 157 23.69 1.05 9.73
C ARG A 157 23.62 0.16 8.50
N ASP A 158 22.96 -1.00 8.60
CA ASP A 158 22.82 -1.92 7.47
C ASP A 158 22.12 -1.23 6.28
N VAL A 159 21.07 -0.44 6.55
CA VAL A 159 20.38 0.34 5.51
C VAL A 159 21.30 1.41 4.92
N ALA A 160 22.05 2.15 5.74
CA ALA A 160 23.01 3.15 5.26
C ALA A 160 24.11 2.52 4.37
N GLU A 161 24.57 1.31 4.71
CA GLU A 161 25.53 0.55 3.89
C GLU A 161 24.91 0.12 2.56
N VAL A 162 23.67 -0.40 2.57
CA VAL A 162 22.94 -0.74 1.35
C VAL A 162 22.76 0.47 0.44
N MET A 163 22.43 1.63 1.00
CA MET A 163 22.28 2.86 0.23
C MET A 163 23.58 3.27 -0.47
N LYS A 164 24.69 3.26 0.26
CA LYS A 164 26.02 3.56 -0.29
C LYS A 164 26.44 2.55 -1.35
N ALA A 165 26.19 1.26 -1.12
CA ALA A 165 26.56 0.20 -2.06
C ALA A 165 25.74 0.20 -3.36
N ASN A 166 24.53 0.76 -3.34
CA ASN A 166 23.61 0.78 -4.49
C ASN A 166 23.40 2.18 -5.07
N ASP A 167 24.24 3.16 -4.70
CA ASP A 167 24.12 4.57 -5.12
C ASP A 167 22.71 5.16 -4.91
N VAL A 168 22.02 4.75 -3.85
CA VAL A 168 20.68 5.24 -3.51
C VAL A 168 20.81 6.59 -2.81
N SER A 169 20.19 7.61 -3.38
CA SER A 169 20.23 8.99 -2.87
C SER A 169 18.94 9.44 -2.17
N THR A 170 17.96 8.54 -2.02
CA THR A 170 16.63 8.87 -1.51
C THR A 170 16.16 7.82 -0.51
N ILE A 171 15.63 8.28 0.62
CA ILE A 171 14.91 7.48 1.61
C ILE A 171 13.48 7.97 1.62
N TYR A 172 12.54 7.04 1.52
CA TYR A 172 11.12 7.37 1.53
C TYR A 172 10.53 7.18 2.93
N TYR A 173 9.82 8.19 3.42
CA TYR A 173 9.01 8.09 4.64
C TYR A 173 7.53 8.22 4.30
N GLU A 174 6.66 7.75 5.18
CA GLU A 174 5.22 7.75 4.95
C GLU A 174 4.48 8.97 5.55
N THR A 175 3.21 9.11 5.21
CA THR A 175 2.35 10.22 5.64
C THR A 175 1.97 10.18 7.12
N LEU A 176 1.89 9.00 7.74
CA LEU A 176 1.27 8.81 9.06
C LEU A 176 2.28 8.57 10.20
N VAL A 177 3.59 8.53 9.93
CA VAL A 177 4.64 8.26 10.92
C VAL A 177 5.70 9.37 10.93
N ASP A 178 6.31 9.58 12.10
CA ASP A 178 7.35 10.60 12.30
C ASP A 178 8.58 10.31 11.41
N PRO A 179 9.01 11.26 10.56
CA PRO A 179 10.10 11.04 9.60
C PRO A 179 11.50 11.01 10.24
N LYS A 180 11.66 11.22 11.55
CA LYS A 180 12.97 11.35 12.23
C LYS A 180 13.96 10.23 11.91
N VAL A 181 13.50 8.99 11.85
CA VAL A 181 14.36 7.84 11.53
C VAL A 181 14.91 7.95 10.11
N ALA A 182 14.03 8.20 9.13
CA ALA A 182 14.43 8.40 7.74
C ALA A 182 15.35 9.62 7.58
N GLN A 183 15.06 10.71 8.29
CA GLN A 183 15.88 11.93 8.27
C GLN A 183 17.28 11.68 8.84
N THR A 184 17.38 10.93 9.95
CA THR A 184 18.67 10.60 10.57
C THR A 184 19.57 9.83 9.61
N ILE A 185 19.04 8.80 8.95
CA ILE A 185 19.81 8.02 7.97
C ILE A 185 20.16 8.91 6.76
N ALA A 186 19.22 9.75 6.30
CA ALA A 186 19.47 10.66 5.19
C ALA A 186 20.62 11.63 5.48
N ASP A 187 20.67 12.20 6.68
CA ASP A 187 21.74 13.10 7.13
C ASP A 187 23.10 12.36 7.19
N GLU A 188 23.12 11.10 7.64
CA GLU A 188 24.34 10.29 7.70
C GLU A 188 24.87 9.84 6.33
N THR A 189 23.98 9.60 5.36
CA THR A 189 24.35 9.15 4.01
C THR A 189 24.50 10.29 3.01
N GLY A 190 24.06 11.50 3.35
CA GLY A 190 23.92 12.62 2.41
C GLY A 190 22.78 12.42 1.41
N ALA A 191 21.80 11.59 1.75
CA ALA A 191 20.62 11.34 0.93
C ALA A 191 19.51 12.36 1.24
N SER A 192 18.43 12.33 0.47
CA SER A 192 17.22 13.09 0.76
C SER A 192 16.16 12.20 1.40
N ALA A 193 15.48 12.69 2.44
CA ALA A 193 14.27 12.08 2.96
C ALA A 193 13.06 12.70 2.24
N VAL A 194 12.21 11.87 1.61
CA VAL A 194 11.06 12.34 0.83
C VAL A 194 9.82 11.52 1.16
N MET A 195 8.66 12.16 1.22
CA MET A 195 7.40 11.47 1.48
C MET A 195 6.97 10.60 0.29
N LEU A 196 6.64 9.33 0.55
CA LEU A 196 5.97 8.40 -0.36
C LEU A 196 4.77 7.80 0.37
N ASP A 197 3.57 8.00 -0.16
CA ASP A 197 2.33 7.67 0.54
C ASP A 197 1.97 6.18 0.36
N PRO A 198 1.87 5.37 1.42
CA PRO A 198 1.49 3.97 1.33
C PRO A 198 -0.01 3.78 1.09
N LEU A 199 -0.82 4.84 1.05
CA LEU A 199 -2.28 4.80 0.86
C LEU A 199 -3.03 4.03 1.95
N GLU A 200 -2.45 3.95 3.15
CA GLU A 200 -3.10 3.34 4.33
C GLU A 200 -4.15 4.26 4.99
N GLY A 201 -4.15 5.53 4.60
CA GLY A 201 -5.11 6.54 5.01
C GLY A 201 -4.89 7.81 4.20
N LEU A 202 -5.88 8.70 4.18
CA LEU A 202 -5.71 10.04 3.62
C LEU A 202 -5.31 10.99 4.75
N ALA A 203 -4.39 11.90 4.47
CA ALA A 203 -4.16 13.05 5.35
C ALA A 203 -5.49 13.79 5.56
N PHE A 204 -5.69 14.35 6.77
CA PHE A 204 -6.97 14.94 7.18
C PHE A 204 -7.50 16.05 6.24
N ASP A 205 -6.61 16.73 5.54
CA ASP A 205 -6.89 17.81 4.59
C ASP A 205 -6.73 17.39 3.11
N SER A 206 -6.48 16.11 2.83
CA SER A 206 -6.33 15.62 1.47
C SER A 206 -7.66 15.67 0.72
N THR A 207 -7.63 16.23 -0.49
CA THR A 207 -8.73 16.16 -1.47
C THR A 207 -8.47 15.11 -2.54
N GLY A 208 -7.37 14.37 -2.44
CA GLY A 208 -6.96 13.38 -3.42
C GLY A 208 -7.71 12.06 -3.28
N ASP A 209 -7.94 11.41 -4.42
CA ASP A 209 -8.33 10.00 -4.50
C ASP A 209 -7.12 9.08 -4.70
N TYR A 210 -7.35 7.77 -4.69
CA TYR A 210 -6.33 6.75 -4.93
C TYR A 210 -5.47 7.05 -6.17
N VAL A 211 -6.07 7.46 -7.30
CA VAL A 211 -5.34 7.69 -8.55
C VAL A 211 -4.43 8.91 -8.43
N SER A 212 -4.93 10.01 -7.85
CA SER A 212 -4.17 11.24 -7.67
C SER A 212 -2.98 11.07 -6.72
N VAL A 213 -3.15 10.30 -5.64
CA VAL A 213 -2.07 9.97 -4.71
C VAL A 213 -1.04 9.07 -5.38
N MET A 214 -1.47 8.03 -6.11
CA MET A 214 -0.55 7.19 -6.88
C MET A 214 0.24 7.97 -7.94
N LYS A 215 -0.39 8.93 -8.63
CA LYS A 215 0.33 9.82 -9.57
C LYS A 215 1.33 10.73 -8.86
N THR A 216 1.01 11.19 -7.64
CA THR A 216 1.96 11.95 -6.81
C THR A 216 3.16 11.08 -6.41
N ASN A 217 2.90 9.84 -5.98
CA ASN A 217 3.91 8.84 -5.71
C ASN A 217 4.79 8.56 -6.94
N LEU A 218 4.21 8.46 -8.14
CA LEU A 218 4.96 8.29 -9.38
C LEU A 218 5.97 9.43 -9.60
N GLU A 219 5.56 10.69 -9.43
CA GLU A 219 6.47 11.83 -9.60
C GLU A 219 7.56 11.87 -8.52
N THR A 220 7.23 11.47 -7.29
CA THR A 220 8.20 11.29 -6.21
C THR A 220 9.22 10.19 -6.54
N LEU A 221 8.76 9.04 -7.05
CA LEU A 221 9.60 7.92 -7.46
C LEU A 221 10.50 8.30 -8.63
N LYS A 222 9.96 9.02 -9.63
CA LYS A 222 10.74 9.49 -10.78
C LYS A 222 11.96 10.31 -10.37
N LYS A 223 11.75 11.24 -9.43
CA LYS A 223 12.83 12.09 -8.90
C LYS A 223 13.81 11.28 -8.05
N GLY A 224 13.30 10.53 -7.08
CA GLY A 224 14.16 9.86 -6.12
C GLY A 224 14.91 8.65 -6.67
N GLN A 225 14.38 8.00 -7.71
CA GLN A 225 15.04 6.90 -8.43
C GLN A 225 15.86 7.35 -9.65
N GLN A 226 16.06 8.67 -9.80
CA GLN A 226 16.94 9.27 -10.81
C GLN A 226 16.57 8.82 -12.24
N CYS A 227 15.29 8.93 -12.59
CA CYS A 227 14.79 8.58 -13.91
C CYS A 227 15.06 9.73 -14.89
N LEU A 228 15.38 9.40 -16.13
CA LEU A 228 15.71 10.34 -17.22
C LEU A 228 14.46 10.93 -17.87
#